data_AF-A0A0A2JLD4-F1
#
_entry.id   AF-A0A0A2JLD4-F1
#
_cell.length_a   1.000
_cell.length_b   1.000
_cell.length_c   1.000
_cell.angle_alpha   90.00
_cell.angle_beta   90.00
_cell.angle_gamma   90.00
#
_symmetry.space_group_name_H-M   'P 1'
#
loop_
_entity.id
_entity.type
_entity.pdbx_description
1 polymer ?
#
loop_
_entity_poly.entity_id
_entity_poly.type
_entity_poly.pdbx_seq_one_letter_code
_entity_poly.pdbx_strand_id
1 'polypeptide(L)'
;MGHDVRKLKRDNSGPHQSPKSEIQILPLIFYAPPRLQKKANKDKVADEHPIPVPSHADLEPLTELHLRATRRVNAYGGIVNEVAQLLQGAQLAMDQELGLPQPHIANILRNIEIRMQLLVDEMLALCNAEIVDRALERDIWSQIG
;
A
#
# COMPACT_ATOMS: atom_id res chain seq x y z
N MET A 1 36.31 63.27 26.80
CA MET A 1 37.07 62.01 26.97
C MET A 1 36.09 60.85 26.87
N GLY A 2 36.32 59.94 25.91
CA GLY A 2 35.86 58.54 25.90
C GLY A 2 34.36 58.23 25.79
N HIS A 3 33.75 58.37 24.61
CA HIS A 3 32.51 57.64 24.29
C HIS A 3 32.86 56.25 23.77
N ASP A 4 32.58 55.23 24.59
CA ASP A 4 32.77 53.81 24.29
C ASP A 4 31.56 53.26 23.51
N VAL A 5 31.73 53.12 22.19
CA VAL A 5 30.72 52.60 21.27
C VAL A 5 30.92 51.09 21.15
N ARG A 6 30.18 50.34 21.97
CA ARG A 6 30.09 48.87 21.83
C ARG A 6 29.36 48.53 20.53
N LYS A 7 30.12 48.01 19.57
CA LYS A 7 29.60 47.42 18.33
C LYS A 7 28.89 46.10 18.68
N LEU A 8 27.56 46.12 18.73
CA LEU A 8 26.74 44.92 18.66
C LEU A 8 26.77 44.39 17.22
N LYS A 9 27.55 43.33 17.03
CA LYS A 9 27.63 42.54 15.81
C LYS A 9 26.27 41.85 15.60
N ARG A 10 25.55 42.21 14.54
CA ARG A 10 24.34 41.49 14.10
C ARG A 10 24.80 40.13 13.59
N ASP A 11 24.41 39.07 14.29
CA ASP A 11 24.52 37.72 13.76
C ASP A 11 23.45 37.53 12.68
N ASN A 12 23.96 37.21 11.50
CA ASN A 12 23.24 37.08 10.26
C ASN A 12 22.41 35.80 10.31
N SER A 13 21.09 35.95 10.29
CA SER A 13 20.13 34.85 10.20
C SER A 13 20.34 34.09 8.89
N GLY A 14 21.01 32.94 8.96
CA GLY A 14 21.08 32.00 7.85
C GLY A 14 19.67 31.44 7.54
N PRO A 15 19.32 31.22 6.27
CA PRO A 15 18.04 30.61 5.93
C PRO A 15 17.99 29.20 6.49
N HIS A 16 17.04 28.98 7.39
CA HIS A 16 16.68 27.68 7.94
C HIS A 16 16.20 26.80 6.78
N GLN A 17 17.09 26.00 6.21
CA GLN A 17 16.70 24.94 5.29
C GLN A 17 15.95 23.89 6.12
N SER A 18 14.62 23.93 6.06
CA SER A 18 13.80 22.81 6.48
C SER A 18 14.28 21.57 5.72
N PRO A 19 14.52 20.43 6.40
CA PRO A 19 14.74 19.18 5.71
C PRO A 19 13.49 18.91 4.89
N LYS A 20 13.63 18.93 3.55
CA LYS A 20 12.64 18.38 2.64
C LYS A 20 12.56 16.89 2.97
N SER A 21 11.63 16.50 3.81
CA SER A 21 11.20 15.11 3.92
C SER A 21 10.59 14.73 2.59
N GLU A 22 11.46 14.27 1.69
CA GLU A 22 11.09 13.59 0.46
C GLU A 22 10.45 12.28 0.90
N ILE A 23 9.14 12.34 1.15
CA ILE A 23 8.31 11.17 1.38
C ILE A 23 8.41 10.39 0.07
N GLN A 24 9.25 9.37 0.05
CA GLN A 24 9.27 8.35 -0.98
C GLN A 24 7.95 7.61 -0.87
N ILE A 25 6.93 8.13 -1.55
CA ILE A 25 5.68 7.42 -1.78
C ILE A 25 6.08 6.23 -2.64
N LEU A 26 6.26 5.08 -1.98
CA LEU A 26 6.41 3.80 -2.67
C LEU A 26 5.22 3.70 -3.63
N PRO A 27 5.45 3.49 -4.93
CA PRO A 27 4.36 3.39 -5.87
C PRO A 27 3.47 2.25 -5.42
N LEU A 28 2.21 2.56 -5.08
CA LEU A 28 1.16 1.56 -5.04
C LEU A 28 1.16 0.91 -6.42
N ILE A 29 1.79 -0.26 -6.52
CA ILE A 29 1.75 -1.09 -7.71
C ILE A 29 0.31 -1.59 -7.79
N PHE A 30 -0.55 -0.79 -8.41
CA PHE A 30 -1.82 -1.26 -8.94
C PHE A 30 -1.45 -2.35 -9.93
N TYR A 31 -1.59 -3.62 -9.53
CA TYR A 31 -1.56 -4.75 -10.44
C TYR A 31 -2.81 -4.62 -11.34
N ALA A 32 -2.70 -3.78 -12.37
CA ALA A 32 -3.59 -3.89 -13.52
C ALA A 32 -3.34 -5.28 -14.11
N PRO A 33 -4.36 -6.15 -14.22
CA PRO A 33 -4.17 -7.45 -14.84
C PRO A 33 -3.59 -7.22 -16.24
N PRO A 34 -2.52 -7.94 -16.64
CA PRO A 34 -1.92 -7.74 -17.94
C PRO A 34 -3.00 -7.92 -19.00
N ARG A 35 -3.27 -6.86 -19.77
CA ARG A 35 -4.12 -6.95 -20.95
C ARG A 35 -3.45 -7.92 -21.90
N LEU A 36 -3.96 -9.15 -21.96
CA LEU A 36 -3.50 -10.18 -22.89
C LEU A 36 -3.77 -9.68 -24.31
N GLN A 37 -2.78 -9.01 -24.91
CA GLN A 37 -2.76 -8.78 -26.35
C GLN A 37 -2.60 -10.16 -27.01
N LYS A 38 -3.72 -10.76 -27.44
CA LYS A 38 -3.73 -12.01 -28.20
C LYS A 38 -3.13 -11.75 -29.59
N LYS A 39 -1.80 -11.77 -29.69
CA LYS A 39 -1.12 -12.05 -30.96
C LYS A 39 -1.20 -13.57 -31.16
N ALA A 40 -2.15 -14.00 -31.99
CA ALA A 40 -2.24 -15.38 -32.43
C ALA A 40 -1.01 -15.68 -33.30
N ASN A 41 0.02 -16.27 -32.70
CA ASN A 41 1.22 -16.71 -33.40
C ASN A 41 0.86 -18.01 -34.13
N LYS A 42 0.61 -17.93 -35.44
CA LYS A 42 0.08 -19.06 -36.24
C LYS A 42 1.11 -20.14 -36.55
N ASP A 43 2.40 -19.89 -36.29
CA ASP A 43 3.49 -20.73 -36.81
C ASP A 43 4.28 -21.51 -35.74
N LYS A 44 3.83 -21.52 -34.48
CA LYS A 44 4.41 -22.40 -33.44
C LYS A 44 3.35 -23.41 -33.01
N VAL A 45 3.40 -24.59 -33.62
CA VAL A 45 2.72 -25.78 -33.12
C VAL A 45 3.16 -25.95 -31.66
N ALA A 46 2.19 -26.19 -30.78
CA ALA A 46 2.46 -26.40 -29.36
C ALA A 46 3.49 -27.52 -29.21
N ASP A 47 4.45 -27.32 -28.31
CA ASP A 47 5.44 -28.33 -27.97
C ASP A 47 4.72 -29.65 -27.64
N GLU A 48 5.13 -30.78 -28.24
CA GLU A 48 4.42 -32.07 -28.10
C GLU A 48 4.58 -32.71 -26.71
N HIS A 49 5.30 -32.03 -25.81
CA HIS A 49 5.46 -32.47 -24.43
C HIS A 49 4.10 -32.49 -23.73
N PRO A 50 3.73 -33.61 -23.07
CA PRO A 50 2.51 -33.69 -22.30
C PRO A 50 2.44 -32.55 -21.28
N ILE A 51 1.33 -31.81 -21.26
CA ILE A 51 1.10 -30.80 -20.22
C ILE A 51 0.94 -31.54 -18.89
N PRO A 52 1.75 -31.23 -17.86
CA PRO A 52 1.63 -31.87 -16.57
C PRO A 52 0.23 -31.62 -15.99
N VAL A 53 -0.48 -32.71 -15.67
CA VAL A 53 -1.83 -32.63 -15.10
C VAL A 53 -1.70 -32.82 -13.58
N PRO A 54 -2.16 -31.84 -12.77
CA PRO A 54 -2.18 -31.99 -11.32
C PRO A 54 -2.97 -33.22 -10.91
N SER A 55 -2.45 -33.98 -9.93
CA SER A 55 -3.21 -35.06 -9.33
C SER A 55 -4.35 -34.51 -8.48
N HIS A 56 -5.30 -35.36 -8.10
CA HIS A 56 -6.37 -34.94 -7.18
C HIS A 56 -5.81 -34.43 -5.83
N ALA A 57 -4.66 -34.94 -5.38
CA ALA A 57 -4.01 -34.48 -4.16
C ALA A 57 -3.45 -33.06 -4.29
N ASP A 58 -3.08 -32.64 -5.50
CA ASP A 58 -2.55 -31.29 -5.79
C ASP A 58 -3.67 -30.26 -6.01
N LEU A 59 -4.85 -30.71 -6.44
CA LEU A 59 -6.00 -29.83 -6.68
C LEU A 59 -6.55 -29.21 -5.40
N GLU A 60 -6.53 -29.94 -4.28
CA GLU A 60 -6.99 -29.45 -2.99
C GLU A 60 -6.19 -28.22 -2.49
N PRO A 61 -4.84 -28.27 -2.37
CA PRO A 61 -4.07 -27.11 -1.95
C PRO A 61 -4.13 -25.94 -2.94
N LEU A 62 -4.23 -26.21 -4.24
CA LEU A 62 -4.44 -25.16 -5.26
C LEU A 62 -5.80 -24.48 -5.10
N THR A 63 -6.84 -25.24 -4.77
CA THR A 63 -8.18 -24.69 -4.49
C THR A 63 -8.15 -23.81 -3.23
N GLU A 64 -7.48 -24.25 -2.17
CA GLU A 64 -7.34 -23.44 -0.95
C GLU A 64 -6.53 -22.15 -1.19
N LEU A 65 -5.47 -22.22 -2.00
CA LEU A 65 -4.72 -21.03 -2.43
C LEU A 65 -5.61 -20.04 -3.19
N HIS A 66 -6.45 -20.52 -4.09
CA HIS A 66 -7.40 -19.68 -4.83
C HIS A 66 -8.44 -19.02 -3.91
N LEU A 67 -8.98 -19.76 -2.94
CA LEU A 67 -9.90 -19.23 -1.93
C LEU A 67 -9.23 -18.14 -1.08
N ARG A 68 -7.99 -18.37 -0.62
CA ARG A 68 -7.20 -17.37 0.12
C ARG A 68 -6.92 -16.13 -0.71
N ALA A 69 -6.58 -16.28 -1.99
CA ALA A 69 -6.39 -15.15 -2.90
C ALA A 69 -7.67 -14.31 -3.04
N THR A 70 -8.82 -14.96 -3.20
CA THR A 70 -10.12 -14.28 -3.27
C THR A 70 -10.42 -13.51 -1.98
N ARG A 71 -10.20 -14.13 -0.81
CA ARG A 71 -10.36 -13.47 0.49
C ARG A 71 -9.45 -12.25 0.62
N ARG A 72 -8.19 -12.34 0.18
CA ARG A 72 -7.25 -11.18 0.19
C ARG A 72 -7.75 -10.03 -0.67
N VAL A 73 -8.22 -10.29 -1.90
CA VAL A 73 -8.75 -9.24 -2.78
C VAL A 73 -9.92 -8.53 -2.11
N ASN A 74 -10.83 -9.28 -1.48
CA ASN A 74 -11.95 -8.70 -0.74
C ASN A 74 -11.47 -7.87 0.46
N ALA A 75 -10.47 -8.35 1.20
CA ALA A 75 -9.88 -7.62 2.32
C ALA A 75 -9.22 -6.31 1.87
N TYR A 76 -8.45 -6.32 0.78
CA TYR A 76 -7.91 -5.10 0.18
C TYR A 76 -9.01 -4.12 -0.21
N GLY A 77 -10.09 -4.60 -0.82
CA GLY A 77 -11.27 -3.78 -1.14
C GLY A 77 -11.88 -3.14 0.11
N GLY A 78 -11.98 -3.89 1.20
CA GLY A 78 -12.44 -3.39 2.50
C GLY A 78 -11.55 -2.28 3.05
N ILE A 79 -10.23 -2.49 3.09
CA ILE A 79 -9.25 -1.51 3.56
C ILE A 79 -9.32 -0.21 2.74
N VAL A 80 -9.32 -0.31 1.40
CA VAL A 80 -9.38 0.86 0.52
C VAL A 80 -10.67 1.65 0.73
N ASN A 81 -11.80 0.96 0.86
CA ASN A 81 -13.09 1.60 1.13
C ASN A 81 -13.09 2.30 2.49
N GLU A 82 -12.51 1.69 3.52
CA GLU A 82 -12.42 2.30 4.84
C GLU A 82 -11.52 3.54 4.86
N VAL A 83 -10.36 3.50 4.20
CA VAL A 83 -9.49 4.69 4.03
C VAL A 83 -10.26 5.82 3.34
N ALA A 84 -11.03 5.51 2.30
CA ALA A 84 -11.84 6.51 1.60
C ALA A 84 -12.89 7.15 2.53
N GLN A 85 -13.56 6.35 3.36
CA GLN A 85 -14.53 6.84 4.35
C GLN A 85 -13.88 7.72 5.41
N LEU A 86 -12.71 7.33 5.93
CA LEU A 86 -11.96 8.14 6.90
C LEU A 86 -11.56 9.49 6.33
N LEU A 87 -11.04 9.52 5.09
CA LEU A 87 -10.65 10.76 4.41
C LEU A 87 -11.87 11.65 4.12
N GLN A 88 -12.98 11.07 3.67
CA GLN A 88 -14.23 11.80 3.45
C GLN A 88 -14.77 12.39 4.77
N GLY A 89 -14.74 11.61 5.86
CA GLY A 89 -15.12 12.07 7.19
C GLY A 89 -14.23 13.19 7.70
N ALA A 90 -12.92 13.09 7.48
CA ALA A 90 -11.94 14.14 7.81
C ALA A 90 -12.25 15.44 7.06
N GLN A 91 -12.52 15.34 5.75
CA GLN A 91 -12.84 16.49 4.92
C GLN A 91 -14.12 17.18 5.40
N LEU A 92 -15.19 16.40 5.65
CA LEU A 92 -16.44 16.94 6.18
C LEU A 92 -16.24 17.62 7.55
N ALA A 93 -15.43 17.05 8.43
CA ALA A 93 -15.11 17.66 9.71
C ALA A 93 -14.38 19.00 9.54
N MET A 94 -13.38 19.05 8.64
CA MET A 94 -12.65 20.29 8.34
C MET A 94 -13.56 21.37 7.71
N ASP A 95 -14.47 20.98 6.82
CA ASP A 95 -15.38 21.91 6.13
C ASP A 95 -16.45 22.49 7.07
N GLN A 96 -16.87 21.73 8.09
CA GLN A 96 -17.89 22.14 9.07
C GLN A 96 -17.32 23.02 10.20
N GLU A 97 -16.00 23.00 10.42
CA GLU A 97 -15.34 23.64 11.57
C GLU A 97 -14.94 25.11 11.32
N LEU A 98 -15.70 25.88 10.53
CA LEU A 98 -15.62 27.35 10.55
C LEU A 98 -16.21 27.89 11.88
N GLY A 99 -15.46 27.75 12.98
CA GLY A 99 -15.75 28.40 14.27
C GLY A 99 -15.80 27.50 15.51
N LEU A 100 -15.43 26.22 15.41
CA LEU A 100 -15.38 25.30 16.55
C LEU A 100 -13.99 25.33 17.25
N PRO A 101 -13.90 24.94 18.54
CA PRO A 101 -12.63 24.95 19.25
C PRO A 101 -11.63 23.93 18.66
N GLN A 102 -10.44 24.41 18.29
CA GLN A 102 -9.30 23.61 17.81
C GLN A 102 -9.03 22.24 18.49
N PRO A 103 -9.22 22.04 19.82
CA PRO A 103 -8.97 20.73 20.43
C PRO A 103 -9.85 19.58 19.89
N HIS A 104 -11.04 19.85 19.33
CA HIS A 104 -11.90 18.80 18.79
C HIS A 104 -11.37 18.24 17.48
N ILE A 105 -10.93 19.10 16.56
CA ILE A 105 -10.31 18.71 15.28
C ILE A 105 -9.06 17.86 15.52
N ALA A 106 -8.20 18.28 16.46
CA ALA A 106 -6.97 17.57 16.77
C ALA A 106 -7.24 16.11 17.22
N ASN A 107 -8.28 15.88 18.01
CA ASN A 107 -8.66 14.54 18.44
C ASN A 107 -9.19 13.69 17.27
N ILE A 108 -10.00 14.28 16.38
CA ILE A 108 -10.51 13.59 15.18
C ILE A 108 -9.35 13.16 14.28
N LEU A 109 -8.43 14.09 13.98
CA LEU A 109 -7.27 13.81 13.15
C LEU A 109 -6.37 12.73 13.76
N ARG A 110 -6.14 12.76 15.08
CA ARG A 110 -5.38 11.73 15.78
C ARG A 110 -6.05 10.35 15.69
N ASN A 111 -7.37 10.29 15.81
CA ASN A 111 -8.09 9.01 15.67
C ASN A 111 -7.99 8.47 14.24
N ILE A 112 -8.08 9.34 13.23
CA ILE A 112 -7.89 8.97 11.83
C ILE A 112 -6.47 8.43 11.61
N GLU A 113 -5.45 9.12 12.12
CA GLU A 113 -4.05 8.69 12.02
C GLU A 113 -3.85 7.30 12.64
N ILE A 114 -4.35 7.07 13.86
CA ILE A 114 -4.26 5.76 14.52
C ILE A 114 -4.94 4.68 13.66
N ARG A 115 -6.13 4.96 13.11
CA ARG A 115 -6.82 3.96 12.29
C ARG A 115 -6.12 3.72 10.96
N MET A 116 -5.57 4.75 10.31
CA MET A 116 -4.78 4.60 9.10
C MET A 116 -3.54 3.73 9.34
N GLN A 117 -2.86 3.88 10.48
CA GLN A 117 -1.71 3.04 10.81
C GLN A 117 -2.12 1.56 10.92
N LEU A 118 -3.23 1.25 11.60
CA LEU A 118 -3.75 -0.11 11.68
C LEU A 118 -4.09 -0.69 10.30
N LEU A 119 -4.70 0.11 9.42
CA LEU A 119 -5.03 -0.32 8.05
C LEU A 119 -3.78 -0.60 7.21
N VAL A 120 -2.70 0.17 7.40
CA VAL A 120 -1.40 -0.09 6.77
C VAL A 120 -0.81 -1.42 7.28
N ASP A 121 -0.85 -1.66 8.59
CA ASP A 121 -0.35 -2.91 9.18
C ASP A 121 -1.15 -4.12 8.67
N GLU A 122 -2.49 -4.01 8.57
CA GLU A 122 -3.37 -5.01 7.97
C GLU A 122 -3.00 -5.26 6.49
N MET A 123 -2.73 -4.20 5.72
CA MET A 123 -2.33 -4.31 4.32
C MET A 123 -0.97 -5.02 4.16
N LEU A 124 0.00 -4.72 5.03
CA LEU A 124 1.30 -5.40 5.04
C LEU A 124 1.16 -6.90 5.38
N ALA A 125 0.27 -7.25 6.32
CA ALA A 125 -0.01 -8.64 6.64
C ALA A 125 -0.58 -9.41 5.43
N LEU A 126 -1.48 -8.78 4.65
CA LEU A 126 -2.02 -9.36 3.42
C LEU A 126 -0.94 -9.55 2.34
N CYS A 127 -0.04 -8.59 2.18
CA CYS A 127 1.11 -8.69 1.26
C CYS A 127 2.03 -9.87 1.64
N ASN A 128 2.35 -10.01 2.92
CA ASN A 128 3.18 -11.12 3.42
C ASN A 128 2.51 -12.48 3.17
N ALA A 129 1.20 -12.58 3.42
CA ALA A 129 0.45 -13.80 3.14
C ALA A 129 0.47 -14.16 1.64
N GLU A 130 0.40 -13.18 0.75
CA GLU A 130 0.52 -13.41 -0.70
C GLU A 130 1.89 -13.96 -1.10
N ILE A 131 2.98 -13.46 -0.51
CA ILE A 131 4.34 -13.95 -0.78
C ILE A 131 4.45 -15.44 -0.42
N VAL A 132 3.94 -15.82 0.76
CA VAL A 132 3.94 -17.21 1.23
C VAL A 132 3.09 -18.08 0.31
N ASP A 133 1.89 -17.62 -0.07
CA ASP A 133 1.00 -18.36 -0.96
C ASP A 133 1.62 -18.57 -2.36
N ARG A 134 2.28 -17.55 -2.92
CA ARG A 134 3.00 -17.67 -4.20
C ARG A 134 4.23 -18.58 -4.12
N ALA A 135 4.86 -18.69 -2.95
CA ALA A 135 5.94 -19.66 -2.75
C ALA A 135 5.37 -21.08 -2.76
N LEU A 136 4.30 -21.33 -1.99
CA LEU A 136 3.63 -22.62 -1.96
C LEU A 136 3.09 -23.05 -3.33
N GLU A 137 2.49 -22.12 -4.08
CA GLU A 137 2.01 -22.40 -5.44
C GLU A 137 3.15 -22.85 -6.36
N ARG A 138 4.31 -22.17 -6.32
CA ARG A 138 5.49 -22.55 -7.10
C ARG A 138 6.02 -23.92 -6.69
N ASP A 139 6.03 -24.22 -5.40
CA ASP A 139 6.50 -25.51 -4.89
C ASP A 139 5.60 -26.65 -5.39
N ILE A 140 4.27 -26.46 -5.42
CA ILE A 140 3.32 -27.43 -5.98
C ILE A 140 3.60 -27.63 -7.48
N TRP A 141 3.70 -26.55 -8.26
CA TRP A 141 3.97 -26.66 -9.69
C TRP A 141 5.33 -27.30 -10.01
N SER A 142 6.33 -27.14 -9.14
CA SER A 142 7.65 -27.77 -9.29
C SER A 142 7.66 -29.28 -9.04
N GLN A 143 6.62 -29.81 -8.37
CA GLN A 143 6.47 -31.24 -8.10
C GLN A 143 5.70 -31.97 -9.21
N ILE A 144 4.87 -31.23 -9.96
CA ILE A 144 4.02 -31.79 -11.02
C ILE A 144 4.76 -31.83 -12.37
N GLY A 145 5.62 -30.84 -12.65
CA GLY A 145 6.42 -30.72 -13.89
C GLY A 145 7.83 -31.27 -13.75
#